data_AF-A0A2K6AZV0-F1
#
_entry.id   AF-A0A2K6AZV0-F1
#
_cell.length_a   1.000
_cell.length_b   1.000
_cell.length_c   1.000
_cell.angle_alpha   90.00
_cell.angle_beta   90.00
_cell.angle_gamma   90.00
#
_symmetry.space_group_name_H-M   'P 1'
#
loop_
_entity.id
_entity.type
_entity.pdbx_description
1 polymer ?
#
loop_
_entity_poly.entity_id
_entity_poly.type
_entity_poly.pdbx_seq_one_letter_code
_entity_poly.pdbx_strand_id
1 'polypeptide(L)'
;MTADERKLFNHLKSPHLKYWVPFIWFGNLATKARNEGRIRDSVDLQSLMTEMNRYRSWCSLLFGYDWVGIPLVYTQVAEQLINPFGEDDDDFETNWCIDRNLQVSLLAVDEMHMSLPKMKKDIYWDDSAARPPYTLAAADYCIPSFLGSTVQMGRSHFNPVPFAECLLIPISDGLWHFSSKGAPEAENLSRPKEKED
;
A
#
# COMPACT_ATOMS: atom_id res chain seq x y z
N MET A 1 13.12 15.99 19.14
CA MET A 1 12.81 16.30 20.55
C MET A 1 13.14 17.76 20.81
N THR A 2 12.19 18.52 21.35
CA THR A 2 12.40 19.95 21.65
C THR A 2 13.28 20.13 22.88
N ALA A 3 13.81 21.34 23.07
CA ALA A 3 14.67 21.65 24.22
C ALA A 3 13.95 21.46 25.57
N ASP A 4 12.64 21.73 25.63
CA ASP A 4 11.86 21.60 26.85
C ASP A 4 11.46 20.15 27.14
N GLU A 5 11.10 19.38 26.11
CA GLU A 5 10.92 17.93 26.22
C GLU A 5 12.21 17.26 26.73
N ARG A 6 13.38 17.70 26.26
CA ARG A 6 14.67 17.18 26.73
C ARG A 6 14.88 17.41 28.22
N LYS A 7 14.51 18.58 28.74
CA LYS A 7 14.61 18.89 30.18
C LYS A 7 13.71 17.95 30.99
N LEU A 8 12.45 17.77 30.57
CA LEU A 8 11.50 16.88 31.21
C LEU A 8 11.99 15.42 31.19
N PHE A 9 12.48 14.96 30.04
CA PHE A 9 13.01 13.62 29.85
C PHE A 9 14.22 13.31 30.77
N ASN A 10 15.12 14.28 30.91
CA ASN A 10 16.29 14.16 31.77
C ASN A 10 15.94 14.23 33.26
N HIS A 11 14.92 15.01 33.62
CA HIS A 11 14.47 15.13 35.01
C HIS A 11 13.86 13.83 35.56
N LEU A 12 13.18 13.06 34.71
CA LEU A 12 12.61 11.75 35.10
C LEU A 12 13.71 10.80 35.59
N LYS A 13 13.64 10.35 36.84
CA LYS A 13 14.57 9.36 37.39
C LYS A 13 14.10 7.96 37.03
N SER A 14 14.85 7.27 36.18
CA SER A 14 14.64 5.86 35.87
C SER A 14 15.99 5.19 35.58
N PRO A 15 16.24 3.99 36.13
CA PRO A 15 17.44 3.21 35.83
C PRO A 15 17.37 2.48 34.48
N HIS A 16 16.22 2.47 33.81
CA HIS A 16 15.99 1.77 32.55
C HIS A 16 15.96 2.73 31.35
N LEU A 17 16.07 2.16 30.14
CA LEU A 17 15.90 2.91 28.89
C LEU A 17 14.50 3.55 28.85
N LYS A 18 14.47 4.84 28.51
CA LYS A 18 13.27 5.69 28.57
C LYS A 18 12.54 5.80 27.24
N TYR A 19 12.68 4.80 26.35
CA TYR A 19 12.01 4.81 25.04
C TYR A 19 10.48 4.83 25.14
N TRP A 20 9.93 4.41 26.29
CA TRP A 20 8.49 4.39 26.55
C TRP A 20 7.89 5.77 26.86
N VAL A 21 8.72 6.76 27.22
CA VAL A 21 8.26 8.08 27.69
C VAL A 21 7.43 8.82 26.63
N PRO A 22 7.83 8.90 25.35
CA PRO A 22 7.02 9.54 24.32
C PRO A 22 5.64 8.90 24.11
N PHE A 23 5.48 7.58 24.32
CA PHE A 23 4.16 6.92 24.20
C PHE A 23 3.19 7.38 25.28
N ILE A 24 3.69 7.61 26.51
CA ILE A 24 2.88 8.15 27.59
C ILE A 24 2.52 9.61 27.32
N TRP A 25 3.47 10.41 26.81
CA TRP A 25 3.19 11.78 26.40
C TRP A 25 2.13 11.85 25.30
N PHE A 26 2.19 10.94 24.33
CA PHE A 26 1.17 10.82 23.29
C PHE A 26 -0.21 10.49 23.88
N GLY A 27 -0.32 9.49 24.76
CA GLY A 27 -1.61 9.13 25.37
C GLY A 27 -2.23 10.28 26.18
N ASN A 28 -1.40 11.01 26.93
CA ASN A 28 -1.81 12.20 27.66
C ASN A 28 -2.25 13.32 26.71
N LEU A 29 -1.51 13.56 25.63
CA LEU A 29 -1.82 14.57 24.63
C LEU A 29 -3.11 14.25 23.87
N ALA A 30 -3.32 12.99 23.49
CA ALA A 30 -4.54 12.53 22.82
C ALA A 30 -5.77 12.69 23.73
N THR A 31 -5.64 12.33 25.01
CA THR A 31 -6.71 12.52 26.01
C THR A 31 -7.01 14.01 26.21
N LYS A 32 -5.98 14.86 26.29
CA LYS A 32 -6.14 16.31 26.36
C LYS A 32 -6.83 16.86 25.11
N ALA A 33 -6.45 16.43 23.92
CA ALA A 33 -7.06 16.86 22.66
C ALA A 33 -8.56 16.50 22.58
N ARG A 34 -8.96 15.34 23.14
CA ARG A 34 -10.37 14.98 23.29
C ARG A 34 -11.09 15.90 24.27
N ASN A 35 -10.51 16.17 25.44
CA ASN A 35 -11.11 17.05 26.43
C ASN A 35 -11.27 18.50 25.92
N GLU A 36 -10.37 18.93 25.04
CA GLU A 36 -10.44 20.23 24.35
C GLU A 36 -11.41 20.22 23.14
N GLY A 37 -12.07 19.09 22.85
CA GLY A 37 -13.03 18.97 21.76
C GLY A 37 -12.40 18.92 20.36
N ARG A 38 -11.07 18.76 20.24
CA ARG A 38 -10.40 18.58 18.93
C ARG A 38 -10.69 17.20 18.33
N ILE A 39 -10.84 16.19 19.19
CA ILE A 39 -11.29 14.84 18.81
C ILE A 39 -12.78 14.73 19.18
N ARG A 40 -13.62 14.43 18.19
CA ARG A 40 -15.09 14.45 18.34
C ARG A 40 -15.58 13.29 19.20
N ASP A 41 -15.21 12.07 18.83
CA ASP A 41 -15.78 10.86 19.42
C ASP A 41 -14.77 10.08 20.25
N SER A 42 -15.25 9.35 21.27
CA SER A 42 -14.40 8.42 22.04
C SER A 42 -13.91 7.24 21.20
N VAL A 43 -14.63 6.89 20.14
CA VAL A 43 -14.24 5.82 19.21
C VAL A 43 -12.98 6.23 18.44
N ASP A 44 -12.90 7.48 17.98
CA ASP A 44 -11.71 8.01 17.29
C ASP A 44 -10.49 8.00 18.21
N LEU A 45 -10.66 8.41 19.48
CA LEU A 45 -9.60 8.33 20.47
C LEU A 45 -9.18 6.88 20.73
N GLN A 46 -10.13 5.95 20.84
CA GLN A 46 -9.84 4.54 21.06
C GLN A 46 -9.04 3.97 19.89
N SER A 47 -9.44 4.25 18.64
CA SER A 47 -8.71 3.84 17.44
C SER A 47 -7.27 4.40 17.44
N LEU A 48 -7.10 5.67 17.78
CA LEU A 48 -5.79 6.32 17.89
C LEU A 48 -4.89 5.65 18.95
N MET A 49 -5.46 5.33 20.11
CA MET A 49 -4.75 4.63 21.19
C MET A 49 -4.40 3.19 20.81
N THR A 50 -5.28 2.50 20.08
CA THR A 50 -5.05 1.14 19.58
C THR A 50 -3.86 1.11 18.61
N GLU A 51 -3.82 2.02 17.63
CA GLU A 51 -2.70 2.09 16.68
C GLU A 51 -1.39 2.49 17.37
N MET A 52 -1.42 3.39 18.35
CA MET A 52 -0.23 3.73 19.12
C MET A 52 0.30 2.54 19.93
N ASN A 53 -0.59 1.75 20.54
CA ASN A 53 -0.20 0.53 21.26
C ASN A 53 0.36 -0.56 20.33
N ARG A 54 -0.15 -0.64 19.10
CA ARG A 54 0.41 -1.50 18.06
C ARG A 54 1.84 -1.08 17.71
N TYR A 55 2.07 0.22 17.48
CA TYR A 55 3.40 0.75 17.21
C TYR A 55 4.36 0.52 18.40
N ARG A 56 3.90 0.75 19.63
CA ARG A 56 4.67 0.42 20.85
C ARG A 56 5.08 -1.05 20.90
N SER A 57 4.20 -1.96 20.49
CA SER A 57 4.50 -3.40 20.44
C SER A 57 5.62 -3.72 19.45
N TRP A 58 5.69 -3.05 18.30
CA TRP A 58 6.80 -3.21 17.35
C TRP A 58 8.12 -2.69 17.91
N CYS A 59 8.14 -1.53 18.56
CA CYS A 59 9.34 -1.03 19.24
C CYS A 59 9.79 -1.97 20.36
N SER A 60 8.84 -2.55 21.10
CA SER A 60 9.14 -3.53 22.15
C SER A 60 9.68 -4.84 21.58
N LEU A 61 9.20 -5.26 20.41
CA LEU A 61 9.71 -6.44 19.71
C LEU A 61 11.16 -6.22 19.27
N LEU A 62 11.46 -5.05 18.71
CA LEU A 62 12.83 -4.67 18.34
C LEU A 62 13.77 -4.69 19.54
N PHE A 63 13.35 -4.11 20.67
CA PHE A 63 14.10 -4.19 21.92
C PHE A 63 14.27 -5.64 22.42
N GLY A 64 13.27 -6.50 22.19
CA GLY A 64 13.36 -7.91 22.53
C GLY A 64 14.41 -8.66 21.71
N TYR A 65 14.51 -8.37 20.40
CA TYR A 65 15.54 -8.94 19.53
C TYR A 65 16.95 -8.46 19.88
N ASP A 66 17.10 -7.20 20.28
CA ASP A 66 18.38 -6.64 20.76
C ASP A 66 18.79 -7.24 22.13
N TRP A 67 17.82 -7.42 23.03
CA TRP A 67 18.09 -7.92 24.38
C TRP A 67 18.37 -9.43 24.42
N VAL A 68 17.65 -10.23 23.63
CA VAL A 68 17.78 -11.70 23.60
C VAL A 68 18.48 -12.12 22.31
N GLY A 69 19.81 -12.04 22.31
CA GLY A 69 20.64 -12.56 21.23
C GLY A 69 20.58 -14.08 21.11
N ILE A 70 20.96 -14.60 19.94
CA ILE A 70 21.06 -16.04 19.68
C ILE A 70 22.08 -16.65 20.67
N PRO A 71 21.79 -17.78 21.34
CA PRO A 71 22.72 -18.36 22.30
C PRO A 71 24.05 -18.69 21.64
N LEU A 72 25.16 -18.27 22.28
CA LEU A 72 26.53 -18.36 21.78
C LEU A 72 26.99 -19.78 21.42
N VAL A 73 26.31 -20.81 21.93
CA VAL A 73 26.58 -22.22 21.59
C VAL A 73 26.14 -22.56 20.15
N TYR A 74 25.21 -21.80 19.56
CA TYR A 74 24.64 -22.05 18.23
C TYR A 74 25.27 -21.20 17.11
N THR A 75 26.18 -20.26 17.40
CA THR A 75 26.60 -19.23 16.44
C THR A 75 27.72 -19.65 15.46
N GLN A 76 27.92 -20.95 15.19
CA GLN A 76 29.12 -21.41 14.45
C GLN A 76 29.11 -21.15 12.92
N VAL A 77 28.04 -20.62 12.30
CA VAL A 77 27.97 -20.35 10.84
C VAL A 77 27.18 -19.07 10.48
N ALA A 78 26.66 -18.29 11.45
CA ALA A 78 25.61 -17.30 11.20
C ALA A 78 26.03 -15.82 11.32
N GLU A 79 27.31 -15.46 11.15
CA GLU A 79 27.83 -14.12 11.49
C GLU A 79 27.13 -12.95 10.77
N GLN A 80 26.69 -13.10 9.52
CA GLN A 80 26.11 -12.01 8.71
C GLN A 80 24.62 -11.70 8.96
N LEU A 81 23.84 -12.61 9.55
CA LEU A 81 22.39 -12.40 9.81
C LEU A 81 22.07 -12.26 11.30
N ILE A 82 23.10 -12.24 12.15
CA ILE A 82 22.91 -12.14 13.61
C ILE A 82 22.47 -10.73 14.02
N ASN A 83 22.91 -9.68 13.31
CA ASN A 83 22.52 -8.31 13.59
C ASN A 83 22.28 -7.50 12.29
N PRO A 84 21.04 -7.45 11.78
CA PRO A 84 20.71 -6.75 10.54
C PRO A 84 20.61 -5.21 10.69
N PHE A 85 21.06 -4.67 11.83
CA PHE A 85 21.05 -3.24 12.16
C PHE A 85 22.47 -2.65 12.24
N GLY A 86 23.45 -3.32 11.61
CA GLY A 86 24.82 -2.85 11.51
C GLY A 86 25.01 -1.82 10.38
N GLU A 87 26.22 -1.84 9.81
CA GLU A 87 26.64 -0.99 8.69
C GLU A 87 27.04 -1.82 7.46
N ASP A 88 26.70 -3.11 7.42
CA ASP A 88 27.00 -3.98 6.28
C ASP A 88 26.09 -3.64 5.08
N ASP A 89 26.55 -3.95 3.85
CA ASP A 89 25.85 -3.59 2.61
C ASP A 89 24.42 -4.20 2.49
N ASP A 90 24.14 -5.29 3.22
CA ASP A 90 22.85 -5.98 3.23
C ASP A 90 21.98 -5.63 4.48
N ASP A 91 22.44 -4.72 5.35
CA ASP A 91 21.72 -4.30 6.55
C ASP A 91 20.52 -3.39 6.25
N PHE A 92 19.62 -3.25 7.22
CA PHE A 92 18.49 -2.34 7.08
C PHE A 92 18.94 -0.87 7.10
N GLU A 93 18.50 -0.12 6.09
CA GLU A 93 18.65 1.34 5.97
C GLU A 93 17.74 2.10 6.97
N THR A 94 18.05 1.96 8.27
CA THR A 94 17.25 2.50 9.36
C THR A 94 17.21 4.02 9.36
N ASN A 95 18.33 4.68 9.06
CA ASN A 95 18.40 6.15 8.98
C ASN A 95 17.47 6.70 7.88
N TRP A 96 17.48 6.09 6.69
CA TRP A 96 16.56 6.46 5.62
C TRP A 96 15.09 6.28 6.05
N CYS A 97 14.78 5.18 6.73
CA CYS A 97 13.42 4.93 7.22
C CYS A 97 12.98 6.00 8.23
N ILE A 98 13.87 6.43 9.13
CA ILE A 98 13.57 7.48 10.13
C ILE A 98 13.29 8.81 9.42
N ASP A 99 14.15 9.21 8.49
CA ASP A 99 14.00 10.48 7.77
C ASP A 99 12.73 10.50 6.92
N ARG A 100 12.48 9.42 6.16
CA ARG A 100 11.26 9.25 5.37
C ARG A 100 10.02 9.32 6.24
N ASN A 101 10.02 8.64 7.38
CA ASN A 101 8.86 8.60 8.26
C ASN A 101 8.61 9.96 8.94
N LEU A 102 9.67 10.67 9.35
CA LEU A 102 9.55 12.01 9.90
C LEU A 102 8.94 12.98 8.88
N GLN A 103 9.43 12.96 7.64
CA GLN A 103 8.93 13.82 6.58
C GLN A 103 7.46 13.50 6.24
N VAL A 104 7.15 12.23 5.94
CA VAL A 104 5.81 11.83 5.49
C VAL A 104 4.77 12.01 6.59
N SER A 105 5.11 11.68 7.84
CA SER A 105 4.15 11.80 8.95
C SER A 105 3.76 13.25 9.22
N LEU A 106 4.73 14.17 9.23
CA LEU A 106 4.48 15.60 9.44
C LEU A 106 3.70 16.22 8.26
N LEU A 107 4.07 15.87 7.02
CA LEU A 107 3.37 16.35 5.83
C LEU A 107 1.91 15.88 5.79
N ALA A 108 1.65 14.63 6.16
CA ALA A 108 0.31 14.05 6.13
C ALA A 108 -0.65 14.70 7.15
N VAL A 109 -0.16 15.08 8.33
CA VAL A 109 -1.00 15.66 9.40
C VAL A 109 -1.10 17.19 9.33
N ASP A 110 -0.23 17.86 8.58
CA ASP A 110 -0.20 19.31 8.45
C ASP A 110 -0.75 19.75 7.07
N GLU A 111 0.07 19.71 6.02
CA GLU A 111 -0.30 20.19 4.68
C GLU A 111 -1.49 19.44 4.07
N MET A 112 -1.59 18.14 4.34
CA MET A 112 -2.66 17.30 3.80
C MET A 112 -3.92 17.24 4.68
N HIS A 113 -3.93 17.90 5.85
CA HIS A 113 -5.08 17.84 6.75
C HIS A 113 -6.33 18.48 6.11
N MET A 114 -7.35 17.66 5.87
CA MET A 114 -8.61 18.06 5.21
C MET A 114 -8.42 18.65 3.79
N SER A 115 -7.25 18.45 3.18
CA SER A 115 -6.93 18.90 1.81
C SER A 115 -7.22 17.78 0.82
N LEU A 116 -8.46 17.75 0.32
CA LEU A 116 -8.93 16.72 -0.60
C LEU A 116 -8.99 17.26 -2.04
N PRO A 117 -8.62 16.46 -3.06
CA PRO A 117 -8.81 16.85 -4.44
C PRO A 117 -10.31 17.01 -4.75
N LYS A 118 -10.64 17.89 -5.69
CA LYS A 118 -12.04 18.11 -6.09
C LYS A 118 -12.64 16.80 -6.59
N MET A 119 -13.75 16.41 -5.98
CA MET A 119 -14.50 15.22 -6.37
C MET A 119 -14.97 15.36 -7.83
N LYS A 120 -14.63 14.38 -8.66
CA LYS A 120 -15.00 14.29 -10.07
C LYS A 120 -15.49 12.87 -10.34
N LYS A 121 -16.41 12.75 -11.29
CA LYS A 121 -16.76 11.44 -11.86
C LYS A 121 -15.51 10.83 -12.47
N ASP A 122 -15.27 9.55 -12.18
CA ASP A 122 -14.15 8.82 -12.74
C ASP A 122 -14.40 8.47 -14.22
N ILE A 123 -13.37 7.96 -14.90
CA ILE A 123 -13.41 7.65 -16.33
C ILE A 123 -14.39 6.52 -16.69
N TYR A 124 -14.79 5.68 -15.73
CA TYR A 124 -15.72 4.57 -15.91
C TYR A 124 -17.08 4.83 -15.24
N TRP A 125 -17.41 6.09 -14.92
CA TRP A 125 -18.59 6.45 -14.11
C TRP A 125 -19.92 5.88 -14.64
N ASP A 126 -20.11 5.82 -15.97
CA ASP A 126 -21.33 5.29 -16.61
C ASP A 126 -21.14 3.86 -17.15
N ASP A 127 -19.96 3.24 -16.98
CA ASP A 127 -19.65 1.90 -17.49
C ASP A 127 -19.86 0.82 -16.42
N SER A 128 -20.77 -0.11 -16.71
CA SER A 128 -21.05 -1.26 -15.85
C SER A 128 -19.90 -2.29 -15.77
N ALA A 129 -18.99 -2.29 -16.75
CA ALA A 129 -17.90 -3.25 -16.86
C ALA A 129 -16.57 -2.55 -17.13
N ALA A 130 -16.10 -1.75 -16.16
CA ALA A 130 -14.84 -1.03 -16.23
C ALA A 130 -13.66 -1.93 -16.61
N ARG A 131 -13.03 -1.65 -17.76
CA ARG A 131 -11.84 -2.37 -18.25
C ARG A 131 -10.68 -1.40 -18.45
N PRO A 132 -9.70 -1.39 -17.53
CA PRO A 132 -8.46 -0.67 -17.73
C PRO A 132 -7.72 -1.12 -18.99
N PRO A 133 -7.14 -0.20 -19.78
CA PRO A 133 -6.37 -0.56 -20.96
C PRO A 133 -5.05 -1.24 -20.57
N TYR A 134 -4.57 -2.14 -21.42
CA TYR A 134 -3.27 -2.79 -21.30
C TYR A 134 -2.28 -2.22 -22.30
N THR A 135 -1.00 -2.17 -21.93
CA THR A 135 0.08 -1.92 -22.88
C THR A 135 0.32 -3.17 -23.73
N LEU A 136 0.92 -3.01 -24.93
CA LEU A 136 1.20 -4.14 -25.83
C LEU A 136 2.04 -5.24 -25.15
N ALA A 137 3.05 -4.85 -24.36
CA ALA A 137 3.90 -5.78 -23.62
C ALA A 137 3.18 -6.50 -22.48
N ALA A 138 2.06 -5.96 -22.00
CA ALA A 138 1.27 -6.53 -20.92
C ALA A 138 0.01 -7.27 -21.41
N ALA A 139 -0.21 -7.33 -22.74
CA ALA A 139 -1.40 -7.95 -23.33
C ALA A 139 -1.53 -9.42 -22.94
N ASP A 140 -0.41 -10.15 -22.86
CA ASP A 140 -0.39 -11.56 -22.47
C ASP A 140 -0.81 -11.80 -21.00
N TYR A 141 -0.80 -10.76 -20.17
CA TYR A 141 -1.32 -10.81 -18.79
C TYR A 141 -2.84 -10.58 -18.70
N CYS A 142 -3.52 -10.28 -19.82
CA CYS A 142 -4.98 -10.18 -19.93
C CYS A 142 -5.60 -11.59 -19.87
N ILE A 143 -5.52 -12.25 -18.71
CA ILE A 143 -6.06 -13.60 -18.48
C ILE A 143 -7.51 -13.54 -17.99
N PRO A 144 -8.35 -14.55 -18.31
CA PRO A 144 -9.72 -14.61 -17.82
C PRO A 144 -9.76 -14.73 -16.28
N SER A 145 -10.81 -14.19 -15.68
CA SER A 145 -11.02 -14.28 -14.24
C SER A 145 -11.00 -15.73 -13.77
N PHE A 146 -10.21 -16.01 -12.75
CA PHE A 146 -10.17 -17.34 -12.14
C PHE A 146 -11.45 -17.56 -11.33
N LEU A 147 -12.35 -18.39 -11.85
CA LEU A 147 -13.63 -18.71 -11.21
C LEU A 147 -13.55 -19.89 -10.23
N GLY A 148 -12.40 -20.57 -10.15
CA GLY A 148 -12.19 -21.79 -9.36
C GLY A 148 -12.13 -23.05 -10.22
N SER A 149 -11.41 -24.07 -9.73
CA SER A 149 -11.17 -25.32 -10.47
C SER A 149 -12.41 -26.21 -10.61
N THR A 150 -13.43 -26.04 -9.77
CA THR A 150 -14.66 -26.86 -9.75
C THR A 150 -15.80 -26.31 -10.60
N VAL A 151 -15.63 -25.16 -11.24
CA VAL A 151 -16.68 -24.45 -12.00
C VAL A 151 -17.29 -25.32 -13.12
N GLN A 152 -16.51 -26.25 -13.65
CA GLN A 152 -16.94 -27.14 -14.72
C GLN A 152 -17.81 -28.32 -14.25
N MET A 153 -17.84 -28.62 -12.95
CA MET A 153 -18.67 -29.70 -12.39
C MET A 153 -20.17 -29.34 -12.30
N GLY A 154 -20.55 -28.07 -12.45
CA GLY A 154 -21.92 -27.59 -12.26
C GLY A 154 -22.63 -27.05 -13.51
N ARG A 155 -22.01 -27.05 -14.69
CA ARG A 155 -22.58 -26.45 -15.92
C ARG A 155 -22.44 -27.39 -17.12
N SER A 156 -23.43 -28.24 -17.32
CA SER A 156 -23.71 -28.84 -18.64
C SER A 156 -24.23 -27.72 -19.56
N HIS A 157 -23.37 -27.26 -20.48
CA HIS A 157 -23.60 -26.17 -21.43
C HIS A 157 -23.60 -24.75 -20.85
N PHE A 158 -22.41 -24.14 -20.77
CA PHE A 158 -22.27 -22.70 -20.85
C PHE A 158 -21.46 -22.37 -22.11
N ASN A 159 -22.06 -21.62 -23.03
CA ASN A 159 -21.32 -21.03 -24.14
C ASN A 159 -20.27 -20.07 -23.56
N PRO A 160 -19.00 -20.14 -23.97
CA PRO A 160 -18.02 -19.16 -23.54
C PRO A 160 -18.52 -17.79 -23.96
N VAL A 161 -18.67 -16.89 -22.99
CA VAL A 161 -18.86 -15.48 -23.28
C VAL A 161 -17.66 -15.09 -24.14
N PRO A 162 -17.84 -14.58 -25.37
CA PRO A 162 -16.71 -14.19 -26.18
C PRO A 162 -15.88 -13.22 -25.35
N PHE A 163 -14.61 -13.56 -25.16
CA PHE A 163 -13.61 -12.70 -24.58
C PHE A 163 -13.53 -11.51 -25.54
N ALA A 164 -14.36 -10.50 -25.33
CA ALA A 164 -14.40 -9.31 -26.15
C ALA A 164 -12.96 -8.81 -26.21
N GLU A 165 -12.44 -8.76 -27.45
CA GLU A 165 -11.07 -8.44 -27.81
C GLU A 165 -10.50 -7.44 -26.81
N CYS A 166 -9.44 -7.84 -26.10
CA CYS A 166 -8.64 -6.93 -25.31
C CYS A 166 -8.19 -5.88 -26.34
N LEU A 167 -8.84 -4.71 -26.34
CA LEU A 167 -8.75 -3.68 -27.39
C LEU A 167 -7.30 -3.19 -27.40
N LEU A 168 -6.45 -3.85 -28.19
CA LEU A 168 -5.14 -3.36 -28.55
C LEU A 168 -5.41 -2.11 -29.38
N ILE A 169 -5.31 -0.93 -28.77
CA ILE A 169 -5.29 0.31 -29.53
C ILE A 169 -3.91 0.36 -30.19
N PRO A 170 -3.79 0.19 -31.52
CA PRO A 170 -2.51 0.37 -32.17
C PRO A 170 -2.18 1.87 -32.15
N ILE A 171 -1.02 2.21 -31.60
CA ILE A 171 -0.48 3.56 -31.67
C ILE A 171 0.16 3.70 -33.07
N SER A 172 -0.59 4.25 -34.03
CA SER A 172 0.01 4.87 -35.22
C SER A 172 -0.39 6.35 -35.26
N ASP A 173 0.62 7.20 -35.18
CA ASP A 173 0.60 8.60 -35.63
C ASP A 173 -0.12 9.62 -34.73
N GLY A 174 0.47 9.90 -33.57
CA GLY A 174 0.75 11.28 -33.10
C GLY A 174 -0.39 12.30 -32.89
N LEU A 175 -1.67 11.96 -33.03
CA LEU A 175 -2.79 12.90 -32.87
C LEU A 175 -3.96 12.24 -32.11
N TRP A 176 -4.32 12.82 -30.98
CA TRP A 176 -5.39 12.34 -30.10
C TRP A 176 -6.77 12.68 -30.67
N HIS A 177 -7.51 11.69 -31.16
CA HIS A 177 -8.96 11.80 -31.31
C HIS A 177 -9.67 10.53 -30.82
N PHE A 178 -10.57 10.70 -29.85
CA PHE A 178 -11.42 9.65 -29.27
C PHE A 178 -12.81 9.75 -29.91
N SER A 179 -13.28 8.69 -30.59
CA SER A 179 -14.63 8.64 -31.17
C SER A 179 -15.55 7.82 -30.27
N SER A 180 -16.60 8.45 -29.74
CA SER A 180 -17.60 7.86 -28.85
C SER A 180 -18.73 7.12 -29.59
N LYS A 181 -18.49 6.59 -30.80
CA LYS A 181 -19.54 5.94 -31.58
C LYS A 181 -19.35 4.43 -31.60
N GLY A 182 -20.40 3.75 -31.13
CA GLY A 182 -20.53 2.31 -31.06
C GLY A 182 -20.22 1.60 -32.39
N ALA A 183 -19.88 0.32 -32.24
CA ALA A 183 -19.55 -0.61 -33.30
C ALA A 183 -20.51 -0.51 -34.50
N PRO A 184 -20.02 -0.36 -35.74
CA PRO A 184 -20.79 -0.73 -36.91
C PRO A 184 -20.64 -2.24 -37.17
N GLU A 185 -21.75 -2.83 -37.59
CA GLU A 185 -21.91 -4.22 -38.00
C GLU A 185 -20.83 -4.66 -38.99
N ALA A 186 -20.31 -5.88 -38.79
CA ALA A 186 -19.36 -6.52 -39.67
C ALA A 186 -20.03 -6.86 -41.02
N GLU A 187 -19.76 -6.05 -42.05
CA GLU A 187 -20.02 -6.44 -43.44
C GLU A 187 -18.97 -7.46 -43.93
N ASN A 188 -19.49 -8.50 -44.57
CA ASN A 188 -18.81 -9.64 -45.15
C ASN A 188 -17.55 -9.29 -45.97
N LEU A 189 -16.37 -9.74 -45.52
CA LEU A 189 -15.19 -9.85 -46.38
C LEU A 189 -15.01 -11.29 -46.85
N SER A 190 -15.21 -11.47 -48.16
CA SER A 190 -15.19 -12.74 -48.87
C SER A 190 -13.77 -13.32 -48.96
N ARG A 191 -13.66 -14.64 -48.75
CA ARG A 191 -12.45 -15.46 -48.88
C ARG A 191 -11.83 -15.34 -50.28
N PRO A 192 -10.49 -15.21 -50.44
CA PRO A 192 -9.87 -15.21 -51.77
C PRO A 192 -9.89 -16.61 -52.39
N LYS A 193 -10.26 -16.70 -53.67
CA LYS A 193 -10.20 -17.92 -54.48
C LYS A 193 -8.74 -18.23 -54.84
N GLU A 194 -8.33 -19.48 -54.57
CA GLU A 194 -7.12 -20.08 -55.13
C GLU A 194 -7.22 -20.10 -56.66
N LYS A 195 -6.10 -19.78 -57.34
CA LYS A 195 -5.93 -19.96 -58.78
C LYS A 195 -5.37 -21.37 -59.01
N GLU A 196 -6.13 -22.21 -59.71
CA GLU A 196 -5.60 -23.34 -60.46
C GLU A 196 -5.08 -22.83 -61.82
N ASP A 197 -3.86 -23.25 -62.13
CA ASP A 197 -3.11 -23.31 -63.41
C ASP A 197 -3.22 -22.16 -64.44
#